data_AF-A0A0Q7FIZ9-F1
#
_entry.id   AF-A0A0Q7FIZ9-F1
#
_cell.length_a   1.000
_cell.length_b   1.000
_cell.length_c   1.000
_cell.angle_alpha   90.00
_cell.angle_beta   90.00
_cell.angle_gamma   90.00
#
_symmetry.space_group_name_H-M   'P 1'
#
loop_
_entity.id
_entity.type
_entity.pdbx_description
1 polymer ?
#
loop_
_entity_poly.entity_id
_entity_poly.type
_entity_poly.pdbx_seq_one_letter_code
_entity_poly.pdbx_strand_id
1 'polypeptide(L)'
;MSFDPRVTLARGDLAARDLEAIVAADRYADRRRLVSNKPAAGILRSPQVGAEQVDQLLCGEGFDVVDEQDGYAWGQARRDGYVGFVELSALKPAGGAPNVKVSALRTYAFEAPSIKSRALGPYSLGSLLEVEAREGRFAKAAGIGWFVEDHLAPIGVFETDPAAVALRYVGTPYLWGGRESLGLDCSGLTQQAFGACGIALPRDTDQQALGGVAVAEGELARGDLVFWKGHVAMMLDGQSIVHANAHHMATAIEPLSVTRARYVAAGVGEPTAFRRY
;
A
#
# COMPACT_ATOMS: atom_id res chain seq x y z
N MET A 1 6.54 1.88 28.37
CA MET A 1 5.53 1.74 27.30
C MET A 1 6.11 0.79 26.27
N SER A 2 5.35 -0.21 25.81
CA SER A 2 5.78 -1.03 24.67
C SER A 2 5.38 -0.28 23.41
N PHE A 3 6.34 0.10 22.57
CA PHE A 3 6.07 0.70 21.27
C PHE A 3 5.67 -0.39 20.27
N ASP A 4 4.85 -0.05 19.27
CA ASP A 4 4.52 -0.97 18.18
C ASP A 4 5.70 -0.98 17.19
N PRO A 5 6.44 -2.10 17.05
CA PRO A 5 7.63 -2.17 16.21
C PRO A 5 7.32 -2.02 14.72
N ARG A 6 6.05 -2.16 14.31
CA ARG A 6 5.64 -1.98 12.91
C ARG A 6 5.66 -0.51 12.47
N VAL A 7 5.54 0.43 13.41
CA VAL A 7 5.47 1.88 13.11
C VAL A 7 6.47 2.72 13.89
N THR A 8 7.26 2.08 14.74
CA THR A 8 8.33 2.71 15.51
C THR A 8 9.66 2.24 14.92
N LEU A 9 10.42 3.16 14.33
CA LEU A 9 11.70 2.87 13.67
C LEU A 9 12.81 2.63 14.70
N ALA A 10 12.64 1.58 15.50
CA ALA A 10 13.53 1.16 16.56
C ALA A 10 13.54 -0.38 16.71
N ARG A 11 14.73 -0.91 16.94
CA ARG A 11 15.03 -2.26 17.42
C ARG A 11 16.00 -2.14 18.60
N GLY A 12 16.20 -3.19 19.38
CA GLY A 12 16.93 -3.11 20.66
C GLY A 12 18.33 -2.47 20.57
N ASP A 13 19.06 -2.73 19.49
CA ASP A 13 20.40 -2.18 19.24
C ASP A 13 20.38 -0.80 18.55
N LEU A 14 19.32 -0.44 17.84
CA LEU A 14 19.30 0.72 16.94
C LEU A 14 17.93 1.39 16.87
N ALA A 15 17.91 2.71 17.03
CA ALA A 15 16.75 3.54 16.72
C ALA A 15 17.10 4.71 15.79
N ALA A 16 16.08 5.26 15.12
CA ALA A 16 16.24 6.52 14.40
C ALA A 16 16.61 7.67 15.37
N ARG A 17 17.46 8.60 14.95
CA ARG A 17 17.99 9.68 15.81
C ARG A 17 16.90 10.56 16.44
N ASP A 18 15.79 10.77 15.75
CA ASP A 18 14.63 11.51 16.25
C ASP A 18 13.92 10.83 17.44
N LEU A 19 14.30 9.59 17.79
CA LEU A 19 13.76 8.84 18.92
C LEU A 19 14.69 8.83 20.15
N GLU A 20 15.81 9.56 20.16
CA GLU A 20 16.82 9.50 21.23
C GLU A 20 16.30 9.82 22.64
N ALA A 21 15.32 10.70 22.75
CA ALA A 21 14.67 11.05 24.01
C ALA A 21 13.40 10.24 24.31
N ILE A 22 13.06 9.26 23.46
CA ILE A 22 11.76 8.55 23.46
C ILE A 22 11.95 7.04 23.63
N VAL A 23 12.90 6.45 22.90
CA VAL A 23 13.15 5.00 22.85
C VAL A 23 14.59 4.72 23.23
N ALA A 24 14.82 3.86 24.22
CA ALA A 24 16.16 3.40 24.56
C ALA A 24 16.71 2.45 23.48
N ALA A 25 17.92 2.72 23.00
CA ALA A 25 18.67 1.87 22.07
C ALA A 25 20.18 2.03 22.30
N ASP A 26 20.98 1.04 21.92
CA ASP A 26 22.45 1.09 22.07
C ASP A 26 23.07 2.21 21.20
N ARG A 27 22.49 2.45 20.01
CA ARG A 27 22.90 3.53 19.11
C ARG A 27 21.71 4.17 18.40
N TYR A 28 21.96 5.37 17.88
CA TYR A 28 21.02 6.14 17.08
C TYR A 28 21.64 6.52 15.74
N ALA A 29 20.86 6.46 14.65
CA ALA A 29 21.33 6.83 13.32
C ALA A 29 20.36 7.74 12.57
N ASP A 30 20.93 8.55 11.67
CA ASP A 30 20.17 9.48 10.82
C ASP A 30 19.41 8.73 9.73
N ARG A 31 18.23 9.24 9.41
CA ARG A 31 17.41 8.75 8.30
C ARG A 31 18.02 9.18 6.98
N ARG A 32 18.30 8.23 6.09
CA ARG A 32 18.65 8.49 4.69
C ARG A 32 17.49 8.12 3.79
N ARG A 33 16.92 9.12 3.13
CA ARG A 33 15.80 8.94 2.22
C ARG A 33 16.24 8.29 0.90
N LEU A 34 15.67 7.13 0.61
CA LEU A 34 15.69 6.48 -0.69
C LEU A 34 14.27 6.41 -1.27
N VAL A 35 14.16 6.01 -2.53
CA VAL A 35 12.87 5.76 -3.20
C VAL A 35 12.88 4.43 -3.94
N SER A 36 11.71 3.80 -4.04
CA SER A 36 11.55 2.57 -4.83
C SER A 36 11.77 2.84 -6.32
N ASN A 37 12.64 2.06 -6.95
CA ASN A 37 12.91 2.09 -8.40
C ASN A 37 12.25 0.93 -9.15
N LYS A 38 11.51 0.06 -8.45
CA LYS A 38 10.77 -1.06 -9.04
C LYS A 38 9.27 -0.72 -9.12
N PRO A 39 8.50 -1.38 -10.01
CA PRO A 39 7.05 -1.31 -9.98
C PRO A 39 6.44 -1.53 -8.59
N ALA A 40 6.92 -2.58 -7.92
CA ALA A 40 6.62 -2.91 -6.53
C ALA A 40 7.87 -3.54 -5.90
N ALA A 41 8.08 -3.30 -4.62
CA ALA A 41 9.14 -3.92 -3.82
C ALA A 41 8.58 -4.33 -2.46
N GLY A 42 8.81 -5.57 -2.04
CA GLY A 42 8.37 -6.06 -0.74
C GLY A 42 9.09 -5.35 0.41
N ILE A 43 8.34 -5.02 1.45
CA ILE A 43 8.86 -4.79 2.80
C ILE A 43 8.74 -6.12 3.53
N LEU A 44 9.86 -6.63 4.02
CA LEU A 44 10.03 -7.96 4.58
C LEU A 44 10.19 -7.89 6.10
N ARG A 45 9.79 -8.96 6.79
CA ARG A 45 9.94 -9.10 8.24
C ARG A 45 11.41 -9.24 8.67
N SER A 46 12.27 -9.82 7.83
CA SER A 46 13.69 -10.04 8.11
C SER A 46 14.54 -9.92 6.84
N PRO A 47 15.86 -9.64 6.95
CA PRO A 47 16.75 -9.40 5.81
C PRO A 47 17.28 -10.71 5.22
N GLN A 48 16.38 -11.54 4.70
CA GLN A 48 16.76 -12.81 4.08
C GLN A 48 15.84 -13.17 2.92
N VAL A 49 16.37 -13.94 1.98
CA VAL A 49 15.60 -14.49 0.87
C VAL A 49 14.46 -15.35 1.41
N GLY A 50 13.26 -15.13 0.91
CA GLY A 50 12.06 -15.87 1.32
C GLY A 50 11.48 -15.44 2.67
N ALA A 51 11.96 -14.34 3.27
CA ALA A 51 11.29 -13.74 4.42
C ALA A 51 9.83 -13.36 4.08
N GLU A 52 8.98 -13.38 5.09
CA GLU A 52 7.58 -12.96 4.97
C GLU A 52 7.51 -11.50 4.49
N GLN A 53 6.77 -11.26 3.41
CA GLN A 53 6.37 -9.92 3.01
C GLN A 53 5.26 -9.42 3.94
N VAL A 54 5.48 -8.26 4.54
CA VAL A 54 4.55 -7.61 5.48
C VAL A 54 3.91 -6.36 4.88
N ASP A 55 4.54 -5.76 3.87
CA ASP A 55 4.01 -4.63 3.11
C ASP A 55 4.72 -4.53 1.74
N GLN A 56 4.39 -3.53 0.90
CA GLN A 56 5.14 -3.17 -0.30
C GLN A 56 5.32 -1.66 -0.44
N LEU A 57 6.42 -1.28 -1.09
CA LEU A 57 6.61 0.03 -1.71
C LEU A 57 6.18 -0.05 -3.17
N LEU A 58 5.40 0.92 -3.65
CA LEU A 58 5.18 1.13 -5.08
C LEU A 58 6.27 2.04 -5.67
N CYS A 59 6.40 2.03 -6.99
CA CYS A 59 7.38 2.85 -7.70
C CYS A 59 7.32 4.33 -7.25
N GLY A 60 8.49 4.90 -6.96
CA GLY A 60 8.65 6.30 -6.55
C GLY A 60 8.29 6.60 -5.08
N GLU A 61 7.76 5.63 -4.33
CA GLU A 61 7.52 5.83 -2.89
C GLU A 61 8.82 5.92 -2.11
N GLY A 62 8.81 6.77 -1.08
CA GLY A 62 9.97 7.02 -0.23
C GLY A 62 10.10 6.00 0.91
N PHE A 63 11.35 5.66 1.21
CA PHE A 63 11.74 4.80 2.31
C PHE A 63 12.93 5.42 3.05
N ASP A 64 12.75 5.69 4.34
CA ASP A 64 13.78 6.28 5.19
C ASP A 64 14.63 5.15 5.80
N VAL A 65 15.85 4.99 5.28
CA VAL A 65 16.79 3.95 5.69
C VAL A 65 17.62 4.41 6.90
N VAL A 66 17.80 3.52 7.87
CA VAL A 66 18.60 3.78 9.08
C VAL A 66 19.73 2.76 9.24
N ASP A 67 19.61 1.57 8.64
CA ASP A 67 20.64 0.53 8.64
C ASP A 67 20.66 -0.21 7.31
N GLU A 68 21.81 -0.79 6.96
CA GLU A 68 21.95 -1.70 5.82
C GLU A 68 22.69 -2.96 6.28
N GLN A 69 22.17 -4.13 5.92
CA GLN A 69 22.80 -5.41 6.20
C GLN A 69 22.42 -6.44 5.14
N ASP A 70 23.39 -7.26 4.72
CA ASP A 70 23.16 -8.44 3.86
C ASP A 70 22.40 -8.16 2.56
N GLY A 71 22.55 -6.96 1.99
CA GLY A 71 21.85 -6.55 0.77
C GLY A 71 20.45 -5.95 1.01
N TYR A 72 20.04 -5.75 2.26
CA TYR A 72 18.77 -5.17 2.65
C TYR A 72 18.96 -3.84 3.40
N ALA A 73 18.08 -2.89 3.13
CA ALA A 73 17.89 -1.69 3.93
C ALA A 73 16.85 -1.96 5.01
N TRP A 74 17.19 -1.68 6.26
CA TRP A 74 16.20 -1.56 7.34
C TRP A 74 15.79 -0.10 7.47
N GLY A 75 14.48 0.14 7.47
CA GLY A 75 13.95 1.50 7.40
C GLY A 75 12.44 1.57 7.58
N GLN A 76 11.90 2.72 7.23
CA GLN A 76 10.49 3.04 7.38
C GLN A 76 9.88 3.60 6.08
N ALA A 77 8.75 3.05 5.66
CA ALA A 77 7.96 3.57 4.56
C ALA A 77 7.38 4.94 4.94
N ARG A 78 7.59 5.95 4.09
CA ARG A 78 7.08 7.31 4.38
C ARG A 78 5.57 7.46 4.19
N ARG A 79 4.94 6.51 3.50
CA ARG A 79 3.51 6.54 3.19
C ARG A 79 2.65 6.37 4.45
N ASP A 80 2.98 5.38 5.26
CA ASP A 80 2.18 4.92 6.40
C ASP A 80 3.00 4.62 7.65
N GLY A 81 4.32 4.86 7.60
CA GLY A 81 5.21 4.62 8.72
C GLY A 81 5.60 3.16 8.90
N TYR A 82 5.31 2.25 7.97
CA TYR A 82 5.61 0.83 8.19
C TYR A 82 7.11 0.54 8.20
N VAL A 83 7.57 -0.21 9.20
CA VAL A 83 8.98 -0.54 9.43
C VAL A 83 9.27 -1.96 8.96
N GLY A 84 10.39 -2.14 8.28
CA GLY A 84 10.84 -3.47 7.86
C GLY A 84 12.09 -3.42 6.99
N PHE A 85 12.31 -4.49 6.23
CA PHE A 85 13.49 -4.65 5.37
C PHE A 85 13.10 -4.59 3.89
N VAL A 86 13.86 -3.85 3.09
CA VAL A 86 13.68 -3.78 1.63
C VAL A 86 15.00 -4.14 0.96
N GLU A 87 14.98 -4.91 -0.13
CA GLU A 87 16.19 -5.17 -0.89
C GLU A 87 16.81 -3.87 -1.41
N LEU A 88 18.11 -3.67 -1.16
CA LEU A 88 18.83 -2.46 -1.58
C LEU A 88 18.75 -2.25 -3.10
N SER A 89 18.72 -3.33 -3.88
CA SER A 89 18.61 -3.27 -5.34
C SER A 89 17.28 -2.66 -5.84
N ALA A 90 16.26 -2.63 -4.98
CA ALA A 90 14.96 -2.03 -5.26
C ALA A 90 14.89 -0.54 -4.89
N LEU A 91 15.93 -0.01 -4.25
CA LEU A 91 16.00 1.37 -3.80
C LEU A 91 17.03 2.15 -4.61
N LYS A 92 16.78 3.45 -4.76
CA LYS A 92 17.74 4.42 -5.32
C LYS A 92 17.71 5.72 -4.52
N PRO A 93 18.76 6.56 -4.58
CA PRO A 93 18.69 7.91 -4.06
C PRO A 93 17.47 8.66 -4.62
N ALA A 94 16.81 9.44 -3.77
CA ALA A 94 15.73 10.31 -4.22
C ALA A 94 16.27 11.29 -5.28
N GLY A 95 15.67 11.28 -6.47
CA GLY A 95 15.94 12.24 -7.54
C GLY A 95 15.12 13.53 -7.36
N GLY A 96 14.55 14.04 -8.45
CA GLY A 96 13.57 15.11 -8.37
C GLY A 96 12.29 14.68 -7.66
N ALA A 97 11.45 15.67 -7.34
CA ALA A 97 10.17 15.41 -6.70
C ALA A 97 9.16 14.87 -7.74
N PRO A 98 8.40 13.80 -7.41
CA PRO A 98 7.30 13.36 -8.27
C PRO A 98 6.32 14.50 -8.54
N ASN A 99 5.93 14.66 -9.80
CA ASN A 99 4.99 15.68 -10.25
C ASN A 99 3.66 15.08 -10.77
N VAL A 100 3.62 13.77 -10.99
CA VAL A 100 2.41 13.01 -11.31
C VAL A 100 2.36 11.69 -10.55
N LYS A 101 1.16 11.12 -10.48
CA LYS A 101 0.91 9.75 -10.04
C LYS A 101 0.22 8.95 -11.14
N VAL A 102 0.38 7.64 -11.12
CA VAL A 102 -0.46 6.73 -11.91
C VAL A 102 -1.88 6.76 -11.34
N SER A 103 -2.87 7.09 -12.17
CA SER A 103 -4.30 7.17 -11.83
C SER A 103 -5.10 5.99 -12.39
N ALA A 104 -4.61 5.34 -13.45
CA ALA A 104 -5.16 4.07 -13.91
C ALA A 104 -4.88 2.95 -12.90
N LEU A 105 -5.73 1.92 -12.85
CA LEU A 105 -5.50 0.75 -12.00
C LEU A 105 -4.13 0.11 -12.29
N ARG A 106 -3.84 -0.09 -13.57
CA ARG A 106 -2.57 -0.63 -14.10
C ARG A 106 -2.21 0.10 -15.39
N THR A 107 -0.92 0.33 -15.60
CA THR A 107 -0.37 0.89 -16.85
C THR A 107 0.96 0.22 -17.17
N TYR A 108 1.52 0.50 -18.35
CA TYR A 108 2.88 0.09 -18.72
C TYR A 108 3.76 1.31 -18.95
N ALA A 109 5.04 1.19 -18.59
CA ALA A 109 6.07 2.04 -19.17
C ALA A 109 6.57 1.42 -20.48
N PHE A 110 6.93 2.27 -21.44
CA PHE A 110 7.42 1.91 -22.76
C PHE A 110 8.82 2.49 -22.98
N GLU A 111 9.66 1.80 -23.76
CA GLU A 111 11.01 2.27 -24.07
C GLU A 111 11.02 3.54 -24.94
N ALA A 112 10.01 3.70 -25.81
CA ALA A 112 9.81 4.86 -26.67
C ALA A 112 8.36 5.36 -26.56
N PRO A 113 8.01 6.58 -27.05
CA PRO A 113 6.64 7.11 -27.03
C PRO A 113 5.74 6.42 -28.08
N SER A 114 5.62 5.09 -27.96
CA SER A 114 4.89 4.23 -28.88
C SER A 114 4.43 2.97 -28.15
N ILE A 115 3.14 2.65 -28.29
CA ILE A 115 2.54 1.40 -27.78
C ILE A 115 3.14 0.14 -28.42
N LYS A 116 3.89 0.28 -29.51
CA LYS A 116 4.55 -0.82 -30.21
C LYS A 116 5.98 -1.04 -29.72
N SER A 117 6.52 -0.16 -28.88
CA SER A 117 7.85 -0.31 -28.30
C SER A 117 7.85 -1.28 -27.13
N ARG A 118 9.03 -1.68 -26.67
CA ARG A 118 9.19 -2.64 -25.58
C ARG A 118 8.55 -2.11 -24.30
N ALA A 119 7.69 -2.92 -23.68
CA ALA A 119 7.17 -2.65 -22.35
C ALA A 119 8.26 -2.91 -21.28
N LEU A 120 8.39 -1.98 -20.33
CA LEU A 120 9.41 -1.99 -19.27
C LEU A 120 8.87 -2.43 -17.91
N GLY A 121 7.59 -2.83 -17.86
CA GLY A 121 6.93 -3.36 -16.68
C GLY A 121 5.54 -2.77 -16.50
N PRO A 122 4.65 -3.47 -15.77
CA PRO A 122 3.40 -2.90 -15.31
C PRO A 122 3.67 -1.97 -14.13
N TYR A 123 2.90 -0.90 -14.00
CA TYR A 123 2.92 0.02 -12.86
C TYR A 123 1.49 0.18 -12.36
N SER A 124 1.34 0.30 -11.04
CA SER A 124 0.05 0.28 -10.38
C SER A 124 -0.44 1.68 -10.02
N LEU A 125 -1.76 1.82 -9.84
CA LEU A 125 -2.38 2.97 -9.19
C LEU A 125 -1.54 3.46 -7.99
N GLY A 126 -1.31 4.76 -7.91
CA GLY A 126 -0.57 5.37 -6.81
C GLY A 126 0.95 5.38 -6.98
N SER A 127 1.51 4.72 -8.01
CA SER A 127 2.93 4.89 -8.36
C SER A 127 3.26 6.36 -8.62
N LEU A 128 4.38 6.85 -8.08
CA LEU A 128 4.80 8.25 -8.14
C LEU A 128 5.89 8.42 -9.21
N LEU A 129 5.72 9.39 -10.10
CA LEU A 129 6.61 9.59 -11.24
C LEU A 129 7.06 11.05 -11.33
N GLU A 130 8.30 11.24 -11.75
CA GLU A 130 8.84 12.53 -12.20
C GLU A 130 8.80 12.56 -13.73
N VAL A 131 7.79 13.22 -14.30
CA VAL A 131 7.69 13.40 -15.76
C VAL A 131 8.55 14.57 -16.20
N GLU A 132 9.52 14.29 -17.08
CA GLU A 132 10.52 15.25 -17.59
C GLU A 132 10.23 15.74 -19.03
N ALA A 133 9.45 14.98 -19.80
CA ALA A 133 9.13 15.30 -21.18
C ALA A 133 7.79 14.71 -21.60
N ARG A 134 7.20 15.26 -22.68
CA ARG A 134 5.97 14.78 -23.29
C ARG A 134 6.11 14.73 -24.80
N GLU A 135 5.56 13.70 -25.41
CA GLU A 135 5.52 13.51 -26.86
C GLU A 135 4.19 12.84 -27.26
N GLY A 136 3.36 13.57 -28.00
CA GLY A 136 2.03 13.10 -28.38
C GLY A 136 1.19 12.72 -27.15
N ARG A 137 0.82 11.44 -27.04
CA ARG A 137 0.02 10.89 -25.93
C ARG A 137 0.87 10.25 -24.82
N PHE A 138 2.17 10.51 -24.81
CA PHE A 138 3.09 9.89 -23.85
C PHE A 138 3.82 10.93 -22.99
N ALA A 139 4.02 10.56 -21.73
CA ALA A 139 4.85 11.26 -20.75
C ALA A 139 6.08 10.41 -20.40
N LYS A 140 7.27 10.97 -20.51
CA LYS A 140 8.52 10.31 -20.12
C LYS A 140 8.78 10.53 -18.63
N ALA A 141 8.77 9.45 -17.87
CA ALA A 141 9.18 9.44 -16.47
C ALA A 141 10.70 9.18 -16.34
N ALA A 142 11.38 10.02 -15.56
CA ALA A 142 12.83 10.02 -15.40
C ALA A 142 13.36 8.66 -14.91
N GLY A 143 14.23 8.04 -15.71
CA GLY A 143 14.84 6.75 -15.41
C GLY A 143 13.88 5.55 -15.40
N ILE A 144 12.67 5.69 -15.94
CA ILE A 144 11.67 4.62 -15.98
C ILE A 144 11.24 4.32 -17.42
N GLY A 145 10.74 5.32 -18.16
CA GLY A 145 10.22 5.14 -19.52
C GLY A 145 9.01 6.01 -19.82
N TRP A 146 8.35 5.73 -20.94
CA TRP A 146 7.20 6.47 -21.44
C TRP A 146 5.87 5.84 -21.00
N PHE A 147 5.00 6.65 -20.41
CA PHE A 147 3.67 6.25 -19.97
C PHE A 147 2.62 6.89 -20.86
N VAL A 148 1.47 6.25 -21.03
CA VAL A 148 0.31 6.89 -21.66
C VAL A 148 -0.19 8.01 -20.73
N GLU A 149 -0.29 9.25 -21.23
CA GLU A 149 -0.66 10.43 -20.43
C GLU A 149 -2.02 10.25 -19.73
N ASP A 150 -2.99 9.65 -20.41
CA ASP A 150 -4.35 9.40 -19.88
C ASP A 150 -4.37 8.47 -18.65
N HIS A 151 -3.27 7.76 -18.38
CA HIS A 151 -3.14 6.88 -17.21
C HIS A 151 -2.52 7.59 -16.00
N LEU A 152 -2.22 8.89 -16.14
CA LEU A 152 -1.55 9.71 -15.13
C LEU A 152 -2.51 10.79 -14.61
N ALA A 153 -2.23 11.28 -13.40
CA ALA A 153 -2.85 12.48 -12.85
C ALA A 153 -1.80 13.32 -12.11
N PRO A 154 -1.97 14.65 -12.04
CA PRO A 154 -1.13 15.49 -11.18
C PRO A 154 -1.17 15.03 -9.72
N ILE A 155 -0.07 15.22 -8.99
CA ILE A 155 -0.07 15.07 -7.53
C ILE A 155 -1.10 16.03 -6.92
N GLY A 156 -1.85 15.57 -5.91
CA GLY A 156 -2.87 16.36 -5.23
C GLY A 156 -4.27 16.30 -5.86
N VAL A 157 -4.42 15.63 -7.01
CA VAL A 157 -5.75 15.29 -7.55
C VAL A 157 -6.20 13.97 -6.95
N PHE A 158 -7.42 13.92 -6.42
CA PHE A 158 -7.97 12.75 -5.71
C PHE A 158 -9.30 12.31 -6.30
N GLU A 159 -9.55 11.00 -6.23
CA GLU A 159 -10.88 10.44 -6.46
C GLU A 159 -11.77 10.70 -5.23
N THR A 160 -13.09 10.52 -5.33
CA THR A 160 -14.02 10.87 -4.24
C THR A 160 -14.75 9.67 -3.63
N ASP A 161 -14.60 8.48 -4.20
CA ASP A 161 -15.31 7.27 -3.77
C ASP A 161 -14.33 6.08 -3.63
N PRO A 162 -13.85 5.79 -2.41
CA PRO A 162 -12.99 4.64 -2.14
C PRO A 162 -13.62 3.31 -2.58
N ALA A 163 -14.95 3.15 -2.46
CA ALA A 163 -15.62 1.93 -2.88
C ALA A 163 -15.62 1.78 -4.40
N ALA A 164 -15.72 2.88 -5.17
CA ALA A 164 -15.54 2.82 -6.62
C ALA A 164 -14.11 2.42 -6.99
N VAL A 165 -13.11 2.93 -6.27
CA VAL A 165 -11.71 2.53 -6.47
C VAL A 165 -11.50 1.05 -6.16
N ALA A 166 -12.01 0.57 -5.03
CA ALA A 166 -11.91 -0.82 -4.60
C ALA A 166 -12.56 -1.78 -5.61
N LEU A 167 -13.70 -1.39 -6.20
CA LEU A 167 -14.38 -2.18 -7.23
C LEU A 167 -13.53 -2.41 -8.48
N ARG A 168 -12.61 -1.50 -8.83
CA ARG A 168 -11.67 -1.70 -9.94
C ARG A 168 -10.74 -2.91 -9.72
N TYR A 169 -10.49 -3.28 -8.46
CA TYR A 169 -9.63 -4.40 -8.11
C TYR A 169 -10.34 -5.76 -8.11
N VAL A 170 -11.65 -5.84 -8.32
CA VAL A 170 -12.37 -7.13 -8.34
C VAL A 170 -11.73 -8.09 -9.35
N GLY A 171 -11.47 -9.32 -8.90
CA GLY A 171 -10.74 -10.34 -9.64
C GLY A 171 -9.21 -10.30 -9.47
N THR A 172 -8.64 -9.28 -8.83
CA THR A 172 -7.20 -9.24 -8.51
C THR A 172 -6.87 -10.36 -7.51
N PRO A 173 -5.83 -11.19 -7.75
CA PRO A 173 -5.42 -12.23 -6.82
C PRO A 173 -5.10 -11.72 -5.42
N TYR A 174 -5.40 -12.53 -4.41
CA TYR A 174 -4.97 -12.25 -3.04
C TYR A 174 -3.46 -12.50 -2.91
N LEU A 175 -2.73 -11.49 -2.42
CA LEU A 175 -1.30 -11.57 -2.14
C LEU A 175 -1.01 -11.02 -0.74
N TRP A 176 -0.55 -11.88 0.16
CA TRP A 176 -0.14 -11.47 1.52
C TRP A 176 0.94 -10.39 1.49
N GLY A 177 0.77 -9.34 2.28
CA GLY A 177 1.67 -8.18 2.28
C GLY A 177 1.52 -7.29 1.04
N GLY A 178 0.71 -7.68 0.06
CA GLY A 178 0.57 -7.00 -1.22
C GLY A 178 -0.36 -5.78 -1.18
N ARG A 179 -0.08 -4.82 -2.04
CA ARG A 179 -0.92 -3.63 -2.29
C ARG A 179 -0.85 -3.14 -3.73
N GLU A 180 -0.13 -3.84 -4.60
CA GLU A 180 -0.06 -3.48 -6.01
C GLU A 180 -1.29 -3.98 -6.75
N SER A 181 -1.47 -3.50 -7.97
CA SER A 181 -2.61 -3.88 -8.78
C SER A 181 -2.61 -5.33 -9.22
N LEU A 182 -1.47 -6.02 -9.28
CA LEU A 182 -1.40 -7.43 -9.68
C LEU A 182 -1.73 -8.41 -8.54
N GLY A 183 -1.63 -7.95 -7.29
CA GLY A 183 -1.88 -8.77 -6.12
C GLY A 183 -1.87 -7.92 -4.86
N LEU A 184 -2.88 -8.11 -4.01
CA LEU A 184 -3.02 -7.37 -2.77
C LEU A 184 -3.80 -8.15 -1.71
N ASP A 185 -3.61 -7.78 -0.45
CA ASP A 185 -4.37 -8.33 0.68
C ASP A 185 -5.50 -7.40 1.13
N CYS A 186 -6.23 -7.84 2.16
CA CYS A 186 -7.45 -7.17 2.63
C CYS A 186 -7.21 -5.71 3.02
N SER A 187 -6.18 -5.42 3.83
CA SER A 187 -5.86 -4.05 4.23
C SER A 187 -5.06 -3.28 3.18
N GLY A 188 -4.36 -3.96 2.28
CA GLY A 188 -3.79 -3.36 1.06
C GLY A 188 -4.88 -2.80 0.14
N LEU A 189 -6.03 -3.48 0.00
CA LEU A 189 -7.17 -3.01 -0.79
C LEU A 189 -7.71 -1.68 -0.25
N THR A 190 -7.99 -1.64 1.05
CA THR A 190 -8.54 -0.43 1.70
C THR A 190 -7.53 0.69 1.64
N GLN A 191 -6.24 0.41 1.87
CA GLN A 191 -5.18 1.41 1.79
C GLN A 191 -5.08 2.02 0.38
N GLN A 192 -5.14 1.23 -0.68
CA GLN A 192 -5.12 1.74 -2.06
C GLN A 192 -6.37 2.56 -2.38
N ALA A 193 -7.55 2.07 -1.98
CA ALA A 193 -8.82 2.72 -2.22
C ALA A 193 -8.91 4.10 -1.55
N PHE A 194 -8.63 4.16 -0.26
CA PHE A 194 -8.64 5.41 0.50
C PHE A 194 -7.49 6.33 0.10
N GLY A 195 -6.30 5.79 -0.19
CA GLY A 195 -5.15 6.57 -0.65
C GLY A 195 -5.39 7.28 -1.99
N ALA A 196 -6.12 6.64 -2.92
CA ALA A 196 -6.54 7.29 -4.18
C ALA A 196 -7.47 8.49 -3.94
N CYS A 197 -8.20 8.48 -2.83
CA CYS A 197 -9.08 9.54 -2.35
C CYS A 197 -8.41 10.52 -1.37
N GLY A 198 -7.09 10.42 -1.17
CA GLY A 198 -6.34 11.33 -0.30
C GLY A 198 -6.48 11.05 1.20
N ILE A 199 -7.01 9.88 1.58
CA ILE A 199 -7.16 9.46 2.97
C ILE A 199 -6.10 8.40 3.27
N ALA A 200 -5.20 8.72 4.20
CA ALA A 200 -4.14 7.80 4.60
C ALA A 200 -4.66 6.79 5.62
N LEU A 201 -4.44 5.49 5.36
CA LEU A 201 -4.73 4.41 6.28
C LEU A 201 -3.44 3.70 6.71
N PRO A 202 -3.33 3.26 7.98
CA PRO A 202 -2.30 2.33 8.41
C PRO A 202 -2.29 1.06 7.55
N ARG A 203 -1.16 0.34 7.54
CA ARG A 203 -1.02 -0.86 6.72
C ARG A 203 -1.86 -2.04 7.21
N ASP A 204 -1.92 -2.24 8.53
CA ASP A 204 -2.49 -3.44 9.10
C ASP A 204 -3.94 -3.25 9.53
N THR A 205 -4.74 -4.31 9.35
CA THR A 205 -6.16 -4.35 9.70
C THR A 205 -6.45 -3.89 11.13
N ASP A 206 -5.65 -4.34 12.09
CA ASP A 206 -5.85 -4.00 13.51
C ASP A 206 -5.60 -2.50 13.76
N GLN A 207 -4.61 -1.91 13.10
CA GLN A 207 -4.34 -0.47 13.18
C GLN A 207 -5.42 0.35 12.46
N GLN A 208 -5.91 -0.12 11.30
CA GLN A 208 -7.05 0.50 10.62
C GLN A 208 -8.35 0.43 11.44
N ALA A 209 -8.54 -0.57 12.29
CA ALA A 209 -9.72 -0.66 13.16
C ALA A 209 -9.73 0.40 14.28
N LEU A 210 -8.58 1.04 14.57
CA LEU A 210 -8.43 2.08 15.60
C LEU A 210 -8.70 3.49 15.07
N GLY A 211 -8.68 3.70 13.75
CA GLY A 211 -8.95 4.98 13.12
C GLY A 211 -10.43 5.21 12.79
N GLY A 212 -10.71 6.36 12.19
CA GLY A 212 -12.07 6.76 11.78
C GLY A 212 -13.04 6.96 12.94
N VAL A 213 -14.33 7.03 12.62
CA VAL A 213 -15.44 7.13 13.57
C VAL A 213 -16.15 5.78 13.64
N ALA A 214 -16.53 5.36 14.85
CA ALA A 214 -17.32 4.16 15.05
C ALA A 214 -18.70 4.30 14.39
N VAL A 215 -19.15 3.25 13.69
CA VAL A 215 -20.48 3.19 13.06
C VAL A 215 -21.29 2.07 13.71
N ALA A 216 -22.57 2.30 13.95
CA ALA A 216 -23.47 1.22 14.37
C ALA A 216 -23.78 0.30 13.18
N GLU A 217 -23.95 -0.99 13.41
CA GLU A 217 -24.16 -1.96 12.33
C GLU A 217 -25.38 -1.62 11.43
N GLY A 218 -26.45 -1.07 12.01
CA GLY A 218 -27.64 -0.63 11.25
C GLY A 218 -27.44 0.64 10.42
N GLU A 219 -26.28 1.29 10.51
CA GLU A 219 -25.96 2.56 9.85
C GLU A 219 -24.83 2.44 8.83
N LEU A 220 -24.46 1.20 8.47
CA LEU A 220 -23.42 0.93 7.49
C LEU A 220 -23.77 1.52 6.12
N ALA A 221 -22.85 2.32 5.61
CA ALA A 221 -22.95 3.00 4.34
C ALA A 221 -21.79 2.62 3.42
N ARG A 222 -21.91 2.98 2.15
CA ARG A 222 -20.85 2.83 1.15
C ARG A 222 -19.55 3.46 1.63
N GLY A 223 -18.45 2.70 1.54
CA GLY A 223 -17.12 3.12 1.98
C GLY A 223 -16.79 2.77 3.44
N ASP A 224 -17.78 2.44 4.27
CA ASP A 224 -17.49 2.01 5.65
C ASP A 224 -16.69 0.70 5.65
N LEU A 225 -15.77 0.58 6.61
CA LEU A 225 -14.92 -0.58 6.79
C LEU A 225 -15.50 -1.51 7.86
N VAL A 226 -15.56 -2.80 7.53
CA VAL A 226 -15.98 -3.89 8.42
C VAL A 226 -14.77 -4.72 8.79
N PHE A 227 -14.52 -4.88 10.08
CA PHE A 227 -13.32 -5.53 10.61
C PHE A 227 -13.64 -6.83 11.32
N TRP A 228 -12.86 -7.88 11.04
CA TRP A 228 -12.75 -9.10 11.84
C TRP A 228 -11.33 -9.21 12.38
N LYS A 229 -11.09 -10.18 13.28
CA LYS A 229 -9.74 -10.50 13.71
C LYS A 229 -8.89 -10.92 12.50
N GLY A 230 -7.98 -10.05 12.07
CA GLY A 230 -7.07 -10.28 10.95
C GLY A 230 -7.66 -10.10 9.56
N HIS A 231 -8.85 -9.49 9.42
CA HIS A 231 -9.44 -9.22 8.11
C HIS A 231 -10.25 -7.92 8.06
N VAL A 232 -10.27 -7.25 6.90
CA VAL A 232 -11.08 -6.05 6.65
C VAL A 232 -11.78 -6.15 5.29
N ALA A 233 -13.00 -5.61 5.24
CA ALA A 233 -13.77 -5.44 4.02
C ALA A 233 -14.37 -4.03 3.94
N MET A 234 -14.75 -3.60 2.73
CA MET A 234 -15.39 -2.30 2.50
C MET A 234 -16.83 -2.48 2.06
N MET A 235 -17.75 -1.74 2.67
CA MET A 235 -19.18 -1.73 2.33
C MET A 235 -19.43 -1.05 0.98
N LEU A 236 -20.35 -1.62 0.20
CA LEU A 236 -20.75 -1.07 -1.11
C LEU A 236 -22.12 -0.37 -1.07
N ASP A 237 -23.09 -0.97 -0.38
CA ASP A 237 -24.52 -0.60 -0.46
C ASP A 237 -25.36 -1.03 0.76
N GLY A 238 -24.74 -1.17 1.93
CA GLY A 238 -25.42 -1.58 3.17
C GLY A 238 -25.66 -3.10 3.31
N GLN A 239 -25.52 -3.87 2.22
CA GLN A 239 -25.67 -5.33 2.24
C GLN A 239 -24.44 -6.07 1.71
N SER A 240 -23.75 -5.49 0.74
CA SER A 240 -22.63 -6.09 0.04
C SER A 240 -21.30 -5.47 0.50
N ILE A 241 -20.27 -6.31 0.53
CA ILE A 241 -18.89 -5.92 0.78
C ILE A 241 -18.00 -6.25 -0.42
N VAL A 242 -16.94 -5.47 -0.60
CA VAL A 242 -15.79 -5.83 -1.44
C VAL A 242 -14.56 -6.06 -0.55
N HIS A 243 -13.82 -7.14 -0.81
CA HIS A 243 -12.63 -7.49 -0.06
C HIS A 243 -11.68 -8.41 -0.82
N ALA A 244 -10.38 -8.21 -0.66
CA ALA A 244 -9.37 -9.21 -1.02
C ALA A 244 -9.30 -10.26 0.08
N ASN A 245 -9.61 -11.51 -0.24
CA ASN A 245 -9.75 -12.55 0.78
C ASN A 245 -9.12 -13.88 0.37
N ALA A 246 -8.62 -14.62 1.36
CA ALA A 246 -7.99 -15.94 1.18
C ALA A 246 -9.00 -17.07 0.90
N HIS A 247 -10.31 -16.83 1.01
CA HIS A 247 -11.32 -17.83 0.67
C HIS A 247 -11.49 -17.95 -0.86
N HIS A 248 -11.58 -16.82 -1.55
CA HIS A 248 -11.62 -16.75 -3.02
C HIS A 248 -10.23 -16.69 -3.66
N MET A 249 -9.19 -16.44 -2.86
CA MET A 249 -7.85 -16.09 -3.33
C MET A 249 -7.86 -14.90 -4.32
N ALA A 250 -8.81 -13.98 -4.12
CA ALA A 250 -9.00 -12.80 -4.97
C ALA A 250 -9.78 -11.69 -4.24
N THR A 251 -9.80 -10.49 -4.82
CA THR A 251 -10.77 -9.45 -4.52
C THR A 251 -12.14 -9.84 -5.07
N ALA A 252 -13.11 -10.00 -4.17
CA ALA A 252 -14.46 -10.44 -4.52
C ALA A 252 -15.53 -9.52 -3.90
N ILE A 253 -16.73 -9.55 -4.48
CA ILE A 253 -17.93 -8.93 -3.92
C ILE A 253 -18.81 -10.04 -3.36
N GLU A 254 -19.29 -9.88 -2.14
CA GLU A 254 -20.18 -10.84 -1.50
C GLU A 254 -21.17 -10.13 -0.57
N PRO A 255 -22.34 -10.72 -0.28
CA PRO A 255 -23.18 -10.24 0.81
C PRO A 255 -22.43 -10.35 2.15
N LEU A 256 -22.52 -9.29 2.97
CA LEU A 256 -21.96 -9.26 4.32
C LEU A 256 -22.49 -10.44 5.17
N SER A 257 -23.79 -10.73 5.06
CA SER A 257 -24.43 -11.83 5.80
C SER A 257 -23.83 -13.21 5.48
N VAL A 258 -23.50 -13.47 4.22
CA VAL A 258 -22.86 -14.72 3.78
C VAL A 258 -21.44 -14.82 4.34
N THR A 259 -20.67 -13.74 4.26
CA THR A 259 -19.31 -13.69 4.83
C THR A 259 -19.32 -13.89 6.34
N ARG A 260 -20.23 -13.24 7.06
CA ARG A 260 -20.41 -13.40 8.51
C ARG A 260 -20.71 -14.85 8.88
N ALA A 261 -21.71 -15.45 8.24
CA ALA A 261 -22.08 -16.84 8.50
C ALA A 261 -20.90 -17.80 8.27
N ARG A 262 -20.14 -17.60 7.18
CA ARG A 262 -18.93 -18.37 6.89
C ARG A 262 -17.85 -18.19 7.96
N TYR A 263 -17.61 -16.96 8.42
CA TYR A 263 -16.57 -16.67 9.41
C TYR A 263 -16.91 -17.21 10.80
N VAL A 264 -18.19 -17.17 11.19
CA VAL A 264 -18.67 -17.82 12.41
C VAL A 264 -18.48 -19.34 12.31
N ALA A 265 -18.91 -19.96 11.20
CA ALA A 265 -18.75 -21.40 11.00
C ALA A 265 -17.27 -21.85 10.98
N ALA A 266 -16.37 -20.99 10.51
CA ALA A 266 -14.93 -21.23 10.49
C ALA A 266 -14.20 -20.88 11.80
N GLY A 267 -14.92 -20.39 12.83
CA GLY A 267 -14.33 -20.01 14.13
C GLY A 267 -13.58 -18.67 14.15
N VAL A 268 -13.68 -17.86 13.09
CA VAL A 268 -13.13 -16.49 13.05
C VAL A 268 -13.96 -15.55 13.93
N GLY A 269 -15.29 -15.74 13.95
CA GLY A 269 -16.24 -14.98 14.76
C GLY A 269 -16.96 -13.85 14.02
N GLU A 270 -17.67 -13.03 14.79
CA GLU A 270 -18.42 -11.86 14.30
C GLU A 270 -17.50 -10.65 13.99
N PRO A 271 -17.97 -9.66 13.22
CA PRO A 271 -17.27 -8.39 13.07
C PRO A 271 -16.94 -7.78 14.44
N THR A 272 -15.70 -7.32 14.57
CA THR A 272 -15.13 -6.71 15.78
C THR A 272 -15.27 -5.19 15.80
N ALA A 273 -15.37 -4.55 14.65
CA ALA A 273 -15.56 -3.11 14.52
C ALA A 273 -16.15 -2.72 13.17
N PHE A 274 -16.81 -1.57 13.15
CA PHE A 274 -17.26 -0.87 11.96
C PHE A 274 -16.75 0.58 12.02
N ARG A 275 -16.09 1.06 10.96
CA ARG A 275 -15.50 2.41 10.93
C ARG A 275 -15.85 3.17 9.65
N ARG A 276 -16.09 4.47 9.81
CA ARG A 276 -16.23 5.46 8.73
C ARG A 276 -15.05 6.42 8.76
N TYR A 277 -14.49 6.70 7.59
CA TYR A 277 -13.33 7.57 7.39
C TYR A 277 -13.72 8.80 6.56
#